data_AF-A0A085LJ23-F1
#
_entry.id   AF-A0A085LJ23-F1
#
_cell.length_a   1.000
_cell.length_b   1.000
_cell.length_c   1.000
_cell.angle_alpha   90.00
_cell.angle_beta   90.00
_cell.angle_gamma   90.00
#
_symmetry.space_group_name_H-M   'P 1'
#
loop_
_entity.id
_entity.type
_entity.pdbx_description
1 polymer ?
#
loop_
_entity_poly.entity_id
_entity_poly.type
_entity_poly.pdbx_seq_one_letter_code
_entity_poly.pdbx_strand_id
1 'polypeptide(L)'
;PLQSFWHLVRVKNPEFNQIGFPLYHFNGYDLERMCEMVNHVKKSCSAVQRCPSLPVVQFTNALLGYACGHEQQTFLKHYQCIRECVHDQPVCSEHIHGAWEPGYHREVCRRMPAFFRCLLPYLLRRCSSNAVATFAQSIRQYWCDIGSILDLATLSKRTLK
;
A
#
# COMPACT_ATOMS: atom_id res chain seq x y z
N PRO A 1 -18.75 -1.96 -9.29
CA PRO A 1 -18.53 -0.63 -8.66
C PRO A 1 -17.04 -0.31 -8.42
N LEU A 2 -16.34 -1.10 -7.60
CA LEU A 2 -14.94 -0.83 -7.25
C LEU A 2 -14.01 -0.85 -8.47
N GLN A 3 -14.12 -1.85 -9.34
CA GLN A 3 -13.30 -1.92 -10.57
C GLN A 3 -13.53 -0.72 -11.49
N SER A 4 -14.78 -0.27 -11.65
CA SER A 4 -15.12 0.91 -12.45
C SER A 4 -14.55 2.19 -11.83
N PHE A 5 -14.62 2.32 -10.51
CA PHE A 5 -14.02 3.45 -9.80
C PHE A 5 -12.50 3.44 -9.89
N TRP A 6 -11.86 2.29 -9.72
CA TRP A 6 -10.43 2.10 -9.92
C TRP A 6 -9.99 2.51 -11.33
N HIS A 7 -10.75 2.12 -12.35
CA HIS A 7 -10.51 2.54 -13.72
C HIS A 7 -10.62 4.06 -13.88
N LEU A 8 -11.67 4.70 -13.34
CA LEU A 8 -11.82 6.16 -13.35
C LEU A 8 -10.65 6.87 -12.67
N VAL A 9 -10.19 6.36 -11.54
CA VAL A 9 -9.04 6.90 -10.79
C VAL A 9 -7.76 6.82 -11.64
N ARG A 10 -7.50 5.70 -12.33
CA ARG A 10 -6.35 5.55 -13.24
C ARG A 10 -6.44 6.41 -14.51
N VAL A 11 -7.64 6.66 -15.01
CA VAL A 11 -7.85 7.56 -16.17
C VAL A 11 -7.56 9.00 -15.80
N LYS A 12 -7.97 9.43 -14.60
CA LYS A 12 -7.70 10.79 -14.09
C LYS A 12 -6.25 11.00 -13.66
N ASN A 13 -5.57 9.92 -13.26
CA ASN A 13 -4.21 9.93 -12.71
C ASN A 13 -3.36 8.91 -13.48
N PRO A 14 -2.85 9.27 -14.69
CA PRO A 14 -2.13 8.35 -15.56
C PRO A 14 -0.88 7.74 -14.94
N GLU A 15 -0.28 8.41 -13.94
CA GLU A 15 0.87 7.92 -13.18
C GLU A 15 0.56 6.62 -12.42
N PHE A 16 -0.70 6.35 -12.06
CA PHE A 16 -1.08 5.08 -11.43
C PHE A 16 -0.94 3.87 -12.35
N ASN A 17 -0.76 4.08 -13.66
CA ASN A 17 -0.42 3.01 -14.60
C ASN A 17 1.06 2.60 -14.50
N GLN A 18 1.89 3.41 -13.83
CA GLN A 18 3.34 3.21 -13.71
C GLN A 18 3.78 3.00 -12.27
N ILE A 19 2.84 2.93 -11.31
CA ILE A 19 3.12 2.73 -9.89
C ILE A 19 2.58 1.35 -9.46
N GLY A 20 3.50 0.46 -9.07
CA GLY A 20 3.20 -0.88 -8.61
C GLY A 20 2.61 -0.93 -7.20
N PHE A 21 2.82 0.14 -6.41
CA PHE A 21 2.31 0.28 -5.05
C PHE A 21 1.58 1.63 -4.86
N PRO A 22 0.35 1.77 -5.41
CA PRO A 22 -0.32 3.06 -5.49
C PRO A 22 -1.00 3.50 -4.19
N LEU A 23 -1.03 2.68 -3.14
CA LEU A 23 -1.81 2.91 -1.93
C LEU A 23 -1.61 4.29 -1.30
N TYR A 24 -0.35 4.74 -1.21
CA TYR A 24 -0.02 6.06 -0.64
C TYR A 24 -0.05 7.21 -1.64
N HIS A 25 -0.37 6.96 -2.90
CA HIS A 25 -0.55 8.03 -3.89
C HIS A 25 -2.02 8.47 -4.00
N PHE A 26 -2.96 7.66 -3.53
CA PHE A 26 -4.36 8.07 -3.45
C PHE A 26 -4.51 9.32 -2.59
N ASN A 27 -5.41 10.22 -2.98
CA ASN A 27 -5.88 11.22 -2.03
C ASN A 27 -6.81 10.52 -1.00
N GLY A 28 -7.02 11.17 0.16
CA GLY A 28 -7.84 10.59 1.23
C GLY A 28 -9.28 10.27 0.79
N TYR A 29 -9.88 11.15 -0.02
CA TYR A 29 -11.24 10.99 -0.52
C TYR A 29 -11.40 9.72 -1.38
N ASP A 30 -10.50 9.50 -2.34
CA ASP A 30 -10.53 8.34 -3.22
C ASP A 30 -10.33 7.04 -2.43
N LEU A 31 -9.44 7.04 -1.44
CA LEU A 31 -9.22 5.87 -0.58
C LEU A 31 -10.45 5.56 0.29
N GLU A 32 -11.04 6.57 0.94
CA GLU A 32 -12.25 6.41 1.73
C GLU A 32 -13.41 5.87 0.88
N ARG A 33 -13.61 6.44 -0.31
CA ARG A 33 -14.62 5.98 -1.26
C ARG A 33 -14.39 4.54 -1.72
N MET A 34 -13.14 4.14 -1.95
CA MET A 34 -12.82 2.74 -2.23
C MET A 34 -13.16 1.83 -1.03
N CYS A 35 -12.85 2.25 0.19
CA CYS A 35 -13.18 1.50 1.40
C CYS A 35 -14.69 1.35 1.62
N GLU A 36 -15.48 2.38 1.35
CA GLU A 36 -16.95 2.30 1.38
C GLU A 36 -17.47 1.24 0.40
N MET A 37 -16.95 1.22 -0.83
CA MET A 37 -17.32 0.23 -1.83
C MET A 37 -16.95 -1.19 -1.40
N VAL A 38 -15.74 -1.39 -0.86
CA VAL A 38 -15.30 -2.69 -0.32
C VAL A 38 -16.21 -3.15 0.80
N ASN A 39 -16.51 -2.27 1.76
CA ASN A 39 -17.37 -2.58 2.90
C ASN A 39 -18.80 -2.89 2.47
N HIS A 40 -19.35 -2.15 1.50
CA HIS A 40 -20.66 -2.44 0.92
C HIS A 40 -20.70 -3.83 0.28
N VAL A 41 -19.70 -4.19 -0.53
CA VAL A 41 -19.62 -5.52 -1.15
C VAL A 41 -19.51 -6.63 -0.10
N LYS A 42 -18.66 -6.45 0.92
CA LYS A 42 -18.52 -7.42 2.02
C LYS A 42 -19.84 -7.65 2.78
N LYS A 43 -20.65 -6.60 2.98
CA LYS A 43 -21.95 -6.67 3.65
C LYS A 43 -23.04 -7.28 2.76
N SER A 44 -23.07 -6.91 1.48
CA SER A 44 -24.14 -7.30 0.54
C SER A 44 -23.92 -8.66 -0.11
N CYS A 45 -22.68 -9.16 -0.16
CA CYS A 45 -22.35 -10.41 -0.85
C CYS A 45 -21.37 -11.27 -0.03
N SER A 46 -21.93 -12.12 0.83
CA SER A 46 -21.14 -13.08 1.63
C SER A 46 -20.42 -14.13 0.77
N ALA A 47 -20.87 -14.36 -0.47
CA ALA A 47 -20.20 -15.28 -1.40
C ALA A 47 -18.80 -14.80 -1.81
N VAL A 48 -18.53 -13.49 -1.83
CA VAL A 48 -17.18 -12.95 -2.09
C VAL A 48 -16.17 -13.43 -1.05
N GLN A 49 -16.59 -13.56 0.21
CA GLN A 49 -15.74 -14.09 1.28
C GLN A 49 -15.44 -15.59 1.12
N ARG A 50 -16.31 -16.32 0.38
CA ARG A 50 -16.15 -17.75 0.07
C ARG A 50 -15.35 -18.01 -1.20
N CYS A 51 -14.99 -16.97 -1.95
CA CYS A 51 -14.25 -17.08 -3.22
C CYS A 51 -12.91 -16.31 -3.19
N PRO A 52 -12.00 -16.63 -2.23
CA PRO A 52 -10.75 -15.88 -2.05
C PRO A 52 -9.77 -16.02 -3.22
N SER A 53 -9.94 -17.03 -4.08
CA SER A 53 -9.09 -17.31 -5.24
C SER A 53 -9.43 -16.45 -6.47
N LEU A 54 -10.57 -15.76 -6.49
CA LEU A 54 -10.93 -14.92 -7.63
C LEU A 54 -9.93 -13.77 -7.79
N PRO A 55 -9.36 -13.53 -8.99
CA PRO A 55 -8.32 -12.51 -9.18
C PRO A 55 -8.72 -11.11 -8.70
N VAL A 56 -9.98 -10.71 -8.90
CA VAL A 56 -10.49 -9.42 -8.43
C VAL A 56 -10.56 -9.33 -6.90
N VAL A 57 -10.83 -10.44 -6.21
CA VAL A 57 -10.85 -10.52 -4.74
C VAL A 57 -9.43 -10.45 -4.20
N GLN A 58 -8.50 -11.20 -4.79
CA GLN A 58 -7.08 -11.15 -4.44
C GLN A 58 -6.51 -9.75 -4.65
N PHE A 59 -6.79 -9.13 -5.79
CA PHE A 59 -6.37 -7.77 -6.11
C PHE A 59 -6.91 -6.75 -5.11
N THR A 60 -8.21 -6.79 -4.83
CA THR A 60 -8.86 -5.90 -3.87
C THR A 60 -8.28 -6.10 -2.47
N ASN A 61 -8.04 -7.34 -2.07
CA ASN A 61 -7.48 -7.66 -0.77
C ASN A 61 -6.02 -7.21 -0.65
N ALA A 62 -5.20 -7.38 -1.70
CA ALA A 62 -3.82 -6.91 -1.69
C ALA A 62 -3.75 -5.38 -1.58
N LEU A 63 -4.51 -4.66 -2.41
CA LEU A 63 -4.51 -3.19 -2.46
C LEU A 63 -5.16 -2.55 -1.23
N LEU A 64 -6.33 -3.06 -0.81
CA LEU A 64 -7.23 -2.39 0.13
C LEU A 64 -7.49 -3.20 1.40
N GLY A 65 -7.00 -4.44 1.51
CA GLY A 65 -7.37 -5.33 2.62
C GLY A 65 -6.93 -4.81 3.99
N TYR A 66 -5.77 -4.13 4.07
CA TYR A 66 -5.29 -3.51 5.29
C TYR A 66 -5.97 -2.16 5.54
N ALA A 67 -6.01 -1.29 4.52
CA ALA A 67 -6.58 0.06 4.62
C ALA A 67 -8.10 0.07 4.87
N CYS A 68 -8.84 -0.91 4.34
CA CYS A 68 -10.29 -1.02 4.42
C CYS A 68 -10.75 -2.27 5.21
N GLY A 69 -9.86 -2.81 6.05
CA GLY A 69 -10.09 -4.00 6.86
C GLY A 69 -10.28 -3.69 8.35
N HIS A 70 -10.01 -4.67 9.19
CA HIS A 70 -10.05 -4.53 10.65
C HIS A 70 -9.10 -3.42 11.14
N GLU A 71 -7.98 -3.26 10.45
CA GLU A 71 -6.89 -2.32 10.78
C GLU A 71 -7.14 -0.90 10.26
N GLN A 72 -8.29 -0.62 9.64
CA GLN A 72 -8.58 0.66 8.98
C GLN A 72 -8.35 1.87 9.90
N GLN A 73 -8.81 1.82 11.16
CA GLN A 73 -8.62 2.94 12.08
C GLN A 73 -7.14 3.20 12.39
N THR A 74 -6.37 2.14 12.60
CA THR A 74 -4.92 2.23 12.83
C THR A 74 -4.21 2.76 11.59
N PHE A 75 -4.59 2.26 10.42
CA PHE A 75 -4.06 2.70 9.14
C PHE A 75 -4.30 4.19 8.91
N LEU A 76 -5.56 4.66 9.04
CA LEU A 76 -5.93 6.05 8.76
C LEU A 76 -5.25 7.05 9.71
N LYS A 77 -4.98 6.66 10.97
CA LYS A 77 -4.20 7.48 11.92
C LYS A 77 -2.78 7.82 11.42
N HIS A 78 -2.18 6.95 10.61
CA HIS A 78 -0.81 7.12 10.12
C HIS A 78 -0.74 7.42 8.62
N TYR A 79 -1.85 7.24 7.90
CA TYR A 79 -1.92 7.34 6.45
C TYR A 79 -1.34 8.65 5.92
N GLN A 80 -1.79 9.78 6.44
CA GLN A 80 -1.38 11.10 5.94
C GLN A 80 0.13 11.32 6.11
N CYS A 81 0.69 10.99 7.28
CA CYS A 81 2.12 11.17 7.52
C CYS A 81 2.98 10.30 6.58
N ILE A 82 2.59 9.02 6.41
CA ILE A 82 3.30 8.10 5.51
C ILE A 82 3.19 8.59 4.06
N ARG A 83 1.98 8.98 3.63
CA ARG A 83 1.70 9.52 2.30
C ARG A 83 2.60 10.71 1.99
N GLU A 84 2.68 11.68 2.89
CA GLU A 84 3.53 12.83 2.66
C GLU A 84 5.01 12.46 2.62
N CYS A 85 5.48 11.52 3.46
CA CYS A 85 6.85 11.01 3.37
C CYS A 85 7.13 10.33 2.02
N VAL A 86 6.17 9.60 1.45
CA VAL A 86 6.29 9.00 0.12
C VAL A 86 6.38 10.09 -0.96
N HIS A 87 5.51 11.09 -0.91
CA HIS A 87 5.49 12.18 -1.90
C HIS A 87 6.71 13.09 -1.83
N ASP A 88 7.23 13.37 -0.64
CA ASP A 88 8.38 14.24 -0.45
C ASP A 88 9.71 13.56 -0.84
N GLN A 89 9.71 12.25 -1.09
CA GLN A 89 10.89 11.46 -1.45
C GLN A 89 10.71 10.76 -2.81
N PRO A 90 10.67 11.51 -3.93
CA PRO A 90 10.45 10.93 -5.26
C PRO A 90 11.53 9.91 -5.65
N VAL A 91 12.76 10.05 -5.17
CA VAL A 91 13.84 9.07 -5.36
C VAL A 91 13.49 7.68 -4.80
N CYS A 92 12.72 7.61 -3.72
CA CYS A 92 12.27 6.33 -3.18
C CYS A 92 11.19 5.71 -4.06
N SER A 93 10.34 6.52 -4.68
CA SER A 93 9.24 6.05 -5.56
C SER A 93 9.76 5.35 -6.83
N GLU A 94 11.01 5.57 -7.24
CA GLU A 94 11.64 4.81 -8.33
C GLU A 94 11.65 3.29 -8.08
N HIS A 95 11.70 2.87 -6.81
CA HIS A 95 11.65 1.46 -6.43
C HIS A 95 10.28 0.82 -6.64
N ILE A 96 9.21 1.59 -6.74
CA ILE A 96 7.85 1.09 -6.94
C ILE A 96 7.31 1.41 -8.34
N HIS A 97 8.18 1.78 -9.29
CA HIS A 97 7.80 1.82 -10.70
C HIS A 97 7.43 0.43 -11.22
N GLY A 98 6.29 0.36 -11.90
CA GLY A 98 5.74 -0.86 -12.50
C GLY A 98 4.21 -0.78 -12.61
N ALA A 99 3.61 -1.63 -13.44
CA ALA A 99 2.16 -1.71 -13.52
C ALA A 99 1.60 -2.48 -12.31
N TRP A 100 0.57 -1.93 -11.66
CA TRP A 100 -0.24 -2.67 -10.69
C TRP A 100 -1.50 -3.20 -11.38
N GLU A 101 -1.51 -4.49 -11.71
CA GLU A 101 -2.64 -5.16 -12.35
C GLU A 101 -3.14 -6.36 -11.55
N PRO A 102 -4.45 -6.66 -11.57
CA PRO A 102 -4.99 -7.90 -11.01
C PRO A 102 -4.23 -9.12 -11.52
N GLY A 103 -3.62 -9.89 -10.62
CA GLY A 103 -2.83 -11.09 -10.93
C GLY A 103 -1.30 -10.91 -10.95
N TYR A 104 -0.79 -9.68 -10.97
CA TYR A 104 0.66 -9.39 -11.15
C TYR A 104 1.41 -8.95 -9.88
N HIS A 105 0.89 -9.28 -8.70
CA HIS A 105 1.40 -8.78 -7.42
C HIS A 105 2.89 -9.08 -7.16
N ARG A 106 3.44 -10.17 -7.71
CA ARG A 106 4.82 -10.61 -7.44
C ARG A 106 5.89 -9.72 -8.05
N GLU A 107 5.61 -9.07 -9.19
CA GLU A 107 6.62 -8.27 -9.90
C GLU A 107 7.01 -7.02 -9.11
N VAL A 108 6.05 -6.43 -8.40
CA VAL A 108 6.26 -5.26 -7.54
C VAL A 108 7.11 -5.60 -6.31
N CYS A 109 7.01 -6.82 -5.80
CA CYS A 109 7.63 -7.19 -4.54
C CYS A 109 9.17 -7.23 -4.57
N ARG A 110 9.78 -7.48 -5.73
CA ARG A 110 11.25 -7.58 -5.85
C ARG A 110 11.99 -6.33 -5.34
N ARG A 111 11.37 -5.16 -5.50
CA ARG A 111 11.98 -3.85 -5.15
C ARG A 111 11.46 -3.28 -3.84
N MET A 112 10.47 -3.93 -3.22
CA MET A 112 9.83 -3.44 -2.02
C MET A 112 10.76 -3.32 -0.80
N PRO A 113 11.76 -4.22 -0.58
CA PRO A 113 12.76 -4.01 0.46
C PRO A 113 13.56 -2.72 0.27
N ALA A 114 13.89 -2.36 -0.98
CA ALA A 114 14.62 -1.13 -1.28
C ALA A 114 13.74 0.11 -1.04
N PHE A 115 12.48 0.06 -1.49
CA PHE A 115 11.48 1.10 -1.22
C PHE A 115 11.32 1.37 0.29
N PHE A 116 11.12 0.31 1.07
CA PHE A 116 10.95 0.43 2.52
C PHE A 116 12.19 1.03 3.19
N ARG A 117 13.39 0.55 2.85
CA ARG A 117 14.65 1.08 3.41
C ARG A 117 14.88 2.55 3.05
N CYS A 118 14.54 2.94 1.82
CA CYS A 118 14.67 4.33 1.37
C CYS A 118 13.80 5.27 2.21
N LEU A 119 12.55 4.89 2.50
CA LEU A 119 11.62 5.73 3.28
C LEU A 119 11.82 5.67 4.80
N LEU A 120 12.41 4.59 5.32
CA LEU A 120 12.58 4.35 6.75
C LEU A 120 13.17 5.55 7.54
N PRO A 121 14.28 6.20 7.12
CA PRO A 121 14.83 7.33 7.88
C PRO A 121 13.92 8.57 7.88
N TYR A 122 13.05 8.73 6.89
CA TYR A 122 12.09 9.83 6.84
C TYR A 122 10.89 9.56 7.76
N LEU A 123 10.38 8.33 7.71
CA LEU A 123 9.30 7.87 8.58
C LEU A 123 9.69 7.93 10.05
N LEU A 124 10.91 7.53 10.41
CA LEU A 124 11.39 7.57 11.80
C LEU A 124 11.61 9.00 12.32
N ARG A 125 11.98 9.95 11.44
CA ARG A 125 12.22 11.34 11.83
C ARG A 125 10.95 12.15 11.97
N ARG A 126 9.97 11.89 11.10
CA ARG A 126 8.78 12.73 10.95
C ARG A 126 7.49 12.10 11.46
N CYS A 127 7.38 10.79 11.36
CA CYS A 127 6.22 10.04 11.83
C CYS A 127 6.56 9.30 13.13
N SER A 128 5.60 8.54 13.67
CA SER A 128 5.82 7.68 14.83
C SER A 128 6.37 6.31 14.44
N SER A 129 6.95 5.58 15.40
CA SER A 129 7.33 4.17 15.23
C SER A 129 6.14 3.30 14.77
N ASN A 130 4.93 3.62 15.24
CA ASN A 130 3.71 2.94 14.80
C ASN A 130 3.42 3.18 13.31
N ALA A 131 3.76 4.35 12.76
CA ALA A 131 3.63 4.60 11.31
C ALA A 131 4.57 3.71 10.49
N VAL A 132 5.78 3.43 10.98
CA VAL A 132 6.70 2.47 10.34
C VAL A 132 6.09 1.05 10.35
N ALA A 133 5.47 0.65 11.46
CA ALA A 133 4.78 -0.63 11.54
C ALA A 133 3.57 -0.69 10.58
N THR A 134 2.74 0.35 10.54
CA THR A 134 1.62 0.47 9.59
C THR A 134 2.10 0.40 8.14
N PHE A 135 3.19 1.09 7.81
CA PHE A 135 3.77 1.06 6.47
C PHE A 135 4.25 -0.35 6.10
N ALA A 136 4.99 -1.02 7.01
CA ALA A 136 5.43 -2.40 6.83
C ALA A 136 4.24 -3.37 6.63
N GLN A 137 3.17 -3.23 7.42
CA GLN A 137 2.00 -4.09 7.29
C GLN A 137 1.23 -3.85 5.98
N SER A 138 1.14 -2.59 5.53
CA SER A 138 0.52 -2.27 4.24
C SER A 138 1.27 -2.93 3.07
N ILE A 139 2.60 -3.01 3.15
CA ILE A 139 3.43 -3.70 2.17
C ILE A 139 3.24 -5.22 2.26
N ARG A 140 3.19 -5.79 3.47
CA ARG A 140 2.96 -7.22 3.64
C ARG A 140 1.58 -7.66 3.19
N GLN A 141 0.59 -6.76 3.24
CA GLN A 141 -0.73 -7.00 2.66
C GLN A 141 -0.67 -7.24 1.15
N TYR A 142 0.30 -6.64 0.45
CA TYR A 142 0.60 -6.91 -0.96
C TYR A 142 1.34 -8.25 -1.18
N TRP A 143 1.54 -9.04 -0.11
CA TRP A 143 2.34 -10.26 -0.08
C TRP A 143 3.80 -10.06 -0.46
N CYS A 144 4.30 -8.85 -0.28
CA CYS A 144 5.71 -8.55 -0.44
C CYS A 144 6.45 -8.77 0.87
N ASP A 145 7.55 -9.52 0.80
CA ASP A 145 8.49 -9.62 1.90
C ASP A 145 9.48 -8.45 1.86
N ILE A 146 9.68 -7.84 3.01
CA ILE A 146 10.65 -6.77 3.24
C ILE A 146 11.73 -7.15 4.26
N GLY A 147 11.69 -8.38 4.77
CA GLY A 147 12.49 -8.84 5.89
C GLY A 147 11.94 -8.42 7.25
N SER A 148 12.69 -8.68 8.32
CA SER A 148 12.32 -8.22 9.66
C SER A 148 12.66 -6.75 9.84
N ILE A 149 11.80 -6.01 10.56
CA ILE A 149 12.02 -4.59 10.87
C ILE A 149 13.33 -4.38 11.66
N LEU A 150 13.69 -5.36 12.49
CA LEU A 150 14.94 -5.37 13.26
C LEU A 150 16.16 -5.44 12.35
N ASP A 151 16.15 -6.33 11.34
CA ASP A 151 17.25 -6.46 10.38
C ASP A 151 17.45 -5.17 9.57
N LEU A 152 16.34 -4.50 9.22
CA LEU A 152 16.33 -3.25 8.46
C LEU A 152 16.85 -2.06 9.28
N ALA A 153 16.54 -2.00 10.58
CA ALA A 153 17.07 -0.98 11.49
C ALA A 153 18.58 -1.14 11.72
N THR A 154 19.11 -2.36 11.77
CA THR A 154 20.56 -2.61 11.85
C THR A 154 21.32 -2.22 10.58
N LEU A 155 20.71 -2.37 9.40
CA LEU A 155 21.32 -1.94 8.14
C LEU A 155 21.40 -0.42 8.03
N SER A 156 20.35 0.31 8.44
CA SER A 156 20.35 1.78 8.44
C SER A 156 21.42 2.37 9.38
N LYS A 157 21.73 1.72 10.51
CA LYS A 157 22.84 2.12 11.39
C LYS A 157 24.24 1.93 10.79
N ARG A 158 24.40 1.04 9.80
CA ARG A 158 25.70 0.80 9.13
C ARG A 158 25.98 1.77 8.00
N THR A 159 24.97 2.38 7.39
CA THR A 159 25.12 3.35 6.29
C THR A 159 25.37 4.80 6.78
N LEU A 160 25.26 5.03 8.08
CA LEU A 160 25.54 6.31 8.76
C LEU A 160 26.90 6.33 9.47
N LYS A 161 27.81 5.41 9.10
CA LYS A 161 29.19 5.35 9.60
C LYS A 161 30.18 5.58 8.48
#